data_AF-A0A377U0Q5-F1
#
_entry.id   AF-A0A377U0Q5-F1
#
_cell.length_a   1.000
_cell.length_b   1.000
_cell.length_c   1.000
_cell.angle_alpha   90.00
_cell.angle_beta   90.00
_cell.angle_gamma   90.00
#
_symmetry.space_group_name_H-M   'P 1'
#
loop_
_entity.id
_entity.type
_entity.pdbx_description
1 polymer ?
#
loop_
_entity_poly.entity_id
_entity_poly.type
_entity_poly.pdbx_seq_one_letter_code
_entity_poly.pdbx_strand_id
1 'polypeptide(L)' 'MVLRKSQRKMNIKAKTVSSHKGNIKKKIQTHNKQVIYHIVRLTENITSGIQVNMR' A
#
# COMPACT_ATOMS: atom_id res chain seq x y z
N MET A 1 -3.10 -8.24 -2.67
CA MET A 1 -1.86 -9.04 -2.60
C MET A 1 -0.71 -8.25 -2.00
N VAL A 2 -0.53 -6.96 -2.33
CA VAL A 2 0.53 -6.08 -1.80
C VAL A 2 0.40 -5.77 -0.30
N LEU A 3 -0.81 -5.44 0.17
CA LEU A 3 -1.03 -5.10 1.59
C LEU A 3 -0.86 -6.28 2.57
N ARG A 4 -0.86 -7.53 2.10
CA ARG A 4 -0.52 -8.68 2.96
C ARG A 4 0.99 -8.73 3.28
N LYS A 5 1.84 -8.19 2.40
CA LYS A 5 3.31 -8.17 2.59
C LYS A 5 3.82 -6.94 3.35
N SER A 6 2.98 -5.93 3.56
CA SER A 6 3.38 -4.66 4.17
C SER A 6 3.48 -4.67 5.71
N GLN A 7 2.90 -5.64 6.41
CA GLN A 7 3.00 -5.71 7.88
C GLN A 7 4.44 -5.80 8.37
N ARG A 8 5.26 -6.66 7.75
CA ARG A 8 6.67 -6.83 8.12
C ARG A 8 7.55 -5.69 7.60
N LYS A 9 7.27 -5.19 6.39
CA LYS A 9 8.07 -4.10 5.78
C LYS A 9 7.89 -2.75 6.47
N MET A 10 6.69 -2.46 6.97
CA MET A 10 6.37 -1.15 7.57
C MET A 10 6.21 -1.21 9.10
N ASN A 11 6.45 -2.38 9.71
CA ASN A 11 6.27 -2.61 11.15
C ASN A 11 4.91 -2.13 11.72
N ILE A 12 3.81 -2.45 11.02
CA ILE A 12 2.45 -2.02 11.42
C ILE A 12 1.51 -3.19 11.73
N LYS A 13 0.59 -2.96 12.68
CA LYS A 13 -0.42 -3.95 13.13
C LYS A 13 -1.40 -4.33 12.01
N ALA A 14 -1.94 -5.55 12.08
CA ALA A 14 -2.85 -6.10 11.07
C ALA A 14 -4.12 -5.24 10.89
N LYS A 15 -4.68 -4.76 12.01
CA LYS A 15 -5.83 -3.84 12.00
C LYS A 15 -5.54 -2.56 11.22
N THR A 16 -4.33 -2.02 11.33
CA THR A 16 -3.88 -0.81 10.64
C THR A 16 -3.77 -1.05 9.13
N VAL A 17 -3.21 -2.20 8.73
CA VAL A 17 -3.18 -2.62 7.31
C VAL A 17 -4.57 -2.72 6.71
N SER A 18 -5.53 -3.30 7.45
CA SER A 18 -6.91 -3.40 7.00
C SER A 18 -7.54 -2.02 6.79
N SER A 19 -7.35 -1.10 7.73
CA SER A 19 -7.80 0.29 7.61
C SER A 19 -7.18 1.00 6.39
N HIS A 20 -5.86 0.85 6.19
CA HIS A 20 -5.17 1.45 5.03
C HIS A 20 -5.67 0.90 3.70
N LYS A 21 -6.03 -0.39 3.63
CA LYS A 21 -6.68 -0.99 2.47
C LYS A 21 -7.97 -0.25 2.11
N GLY A 22 -8.81 0.03 3.11
CA GLY A 22 -10.05 0.79 2.93
C GLY A 22 -9.79 2.22 2.46
N ASN A 23 -8.84 2.90 3.09
CA ASN A 23 -8.51 4.30 2.77
C ASN A 23 -7.96 4.45 1.35
N ILE A 24 -7.05 3.56 0.93
CA ILE A 24 -6.52 3.55 -0.44
C ILE A 24 -7.65 3.31 -1.45
N LYS A 25 -8.53 2.35 -1.18
CA LYS A 25 -9.68 2.09 -2.07
C LYS A 25 -10.61 3.30 -2.19
N LYS A 26 -10.87 4.01 -1.09
CA LYS A 26 -11.64 5.27 -1.09
C LYS A 26 -10.95 6.37 -1.90
N LYS A 27 -9.62 6.51 -1.78
CA LYS A 27 -8.83 7.53 -2.50
C LYS A 27 -8.70 7.26 -4.00
N ILE A 28 -8.53 5.99 -4.41
CA ILE A 28 -8.37 5.61 -5.82
C ILE A 28 -9.71 5.65 -6.58
N GLN A 29 -10.85 5.60 -5.87
CA GLN A 29 -12.20 5.75 -6.44
C GLN A 29 -12.53 4.79 -7.61
N THR A 30 -11.92 3.60 -7.65
CA THR A 30 -12.21 2.58 -8.67
C THR A 30 -12.35 1.19 -8.08
N HIS A 31 -13.17 0.37 -8.73
CA HIS A 31 -13.30 -1.06 -8.46
C HIS A 31 -12.48 -1.92 -9.43
N ASN A 32 -11.91 -1.30 -10.47
CA ASN A 32 -11.12 -2.01 -11.47
C ASN A 32 -9.80 -2.50 -10.85
N LYS A 33 -9.67 -3.82 -10.72
CA LYS A 33 -8.51 -4.46 -10.11
C LYS A 33 -7.21 -4.17 -10.87
N GLN A 34 -7.26 -3.99 -12.19
CA GLN A 34 -6.08 -3.68 -13.00
C GLN A 34 -5.58 -2.27 -12.74
N VAL A 35 -6.48 -1.28 -12.70
CA VAL A 35 -6.13 0.10 -12.37
C VAL A 35 -5.49 0.17 -10.97
N ILE A 36 -6.09 -0.50 -9.98
CA ILE A 36 -5.53 -0.58 -8.62
C ILE A 36 -4.14 -1.22 -8.64
N TYR A 37 -3.95 -2.30 -9.39
CA TYR A 37 -2.66 -2.98 -9.50
C TYR A 37 -1.58 -2.08 -10.11
N HIS A 38 -1.89 -1.40 -11.23
CA HIS A 38 -0.96 -0.49 -11.90
C HIS A 38 -0.57 0.70 -11.02
N ILE A 39 -1.53 1.32 -10.32
CA ILE A 39 -1.26 2.43 -9.39
C ILE A 39 -0.31 1.99 -8.28
N VAL A 40 -0.59 0.84 -7.65
CA VAL A 40 0.26 0.34 -6.56
C VAL A 40 1.68 0.05 -7.05
N ARG A 41 1.83 -0.57 -8.22
CA ARG A 41 3.14 -0.83 -8.82
C ARG A 41 3.90 0.46 -9.14
N LEU A 42 3.20 1.47 -9.66
CA LEU A 42 3.78 2.79 -9.92
C LEU A 42 4.27 3.45 -8.62
N THR A 43 3.49 3.36 -7.54
CA THR A 43 3.90 3.88 -6.22
C THR A 43 5.15 3.17 -5.70
N GLU A 44 5.26 1.84 -5.82
CA GLU A 44 6.45 1.09 -5.41
C GLU A 44 7.69 1.53 -6.19
N ASN A 45 7.57 1.75 -7.51
CA ASN A 45 8.67 2.23 -8.34
C ASN A 45 9.10 3.66 -7.95
N ILE A 46 8.14 4.59 -7.81
CA ILE A 46 8.44 6.00 -7.47
C ILE A 46 9.04 6.13 -6.07
N THR A 47 8.59 5.29 -5.13
CA THR A 47 9.07 5.33 -3.74
C THR A 47 10.28 4.45 -3.49
N SER A 48 10.79 3.74 -4.51
CA SER A 48 11.98 2.91 -4.39
C SER A 48 13.21 3.80 -4.14
N GLY A 49 13.80 3.68 -2.95
CA GLY A 49 14.93 4.51 -2.50
C GLY A 49 14.58 5.56 -1.45
N ILE A 50 13.29 5.77 -1.15
CA ILE A 50 12.90 6.58 0.02
C ILE A 50 13.20 5.76 1.28
N GLN A 51 14.24 6.14 2.02
CA GLN A 51 14.57 5.53 3.29
C GLN A 51 13.55 5.98 4.34
N VAL A 52 12.73 5.03 4.80
CA VAL A 52 11.84 5.25 5.93
C VAL A 52 12.69 5.10 7.19
N ASN A 53 12.90 6.18 7.93
CA ASN A 53 13.63 6.14 9.20
C ASN A 53 12.86 5.24 10.19
N MET A 54 13.29 3.99 10.30
CA MET A 54 12.75 3.03 11.27
C MET A 54 13.43 3.31 12.61
N ARG A 55 12.92 4.30 13.32
CA ARG A 55 13.32 4.61 14.69
C ARG A 55 12.70 3.62 15.68
#